data_AF-A0A0C9TCW3-F1
#
_entry.id   AF-A0A0C9TCW3-F1
#
_cell.length_a   1.000
_cell.length_b   1.000
_cell.length_c   1.000
_cell.angle_alpha   90.00
_cell.angle_beta   90.00
_cell.angle_gamma   90.00
#
_symmetry.space_group_name_H-M   'P 1'
#
loop_
_entity.id
_entity.type
_entity.pdbx_description
1 polymer ?
#
loop_
_entity_poly.entity_id
_entity_poly.type
_entity_poly.pdbx_seq_one_letter_code
_entity_poly.pdbx_strand_id
1 'polypeptide(L)' 'MLLDYVLESADRGFPLAHHNIQQSANVILKGNSSEMQCVGKNWVDRFIERHRDQLQSHWSKLLDTA' A
#
# COMPACT_ATOMS: atom_id res chain seq x y z
N MET A 1 6.92 -1.88 -8.02
CA MET A 1 5.58 -1.26 -8.26
C MET A 1 4.85 -1.15 -6.92
N LEU A 2 3.89 -0.24 -6.72
CA LEU A 2 3.31 0.16 -5.42
C LEU A 2 3.17 -0.95 -4.35
N LEU A 3 2.65 -2.14 -4.72
CA LEU A 3 2.52 -3.27 -3.81
C LEU A 3 3.85 -3.68 -3.16
N ASP A 4 4.93 -3.73 -3.94
CA ASP A 4 6.28 -4.06 -3.49
C ASP A 4 6.80 -3.05 -2.47
N TYR A 5 6.55 -1.75 -2.70
CA TYR A 5 6.86 -0.69 -1.74
C TYR A 5 6.07 -0.82 -0.43
N VAL A 6 4.80 -1.23 -0.53
CA VAL A 6 3.96 -1.49 0.65
C VAL A 6 4.42 -2.73 1.40
N LEU A 7 4.84 -3.77 0.68
CA LEU A 7 5.37 -5.01 1.26
C LEU A 7 6.75 -4.79 1.90
N GLU A 8 7.64 -4.01 1.29
CA GLU A 8 8.93 -3.63 1.89
C GLU A 8 8.73 -2.77 3.15
N SER A 9 7.79 -1.83 3.12
CA SER A 9 7.51 -0.99 4.29
C SER A 9 6.89 -1.82 5.41
N ALA A 10 6.00 -2.73 5.04
CA ALA A 10 5.46 -3.74 5.93
C ALA A 10 6.58 -4.56 6.56
N ASP A 11 7.47 -5.18 5.78
CA ASP A 11 8.62 -5.99 6.22
C ASP A 11 9.56 -5.25 7.18
N ARG A 12 9.67 -3.93 7.04
CA ARG A 12 10.45 -3.06 7.93
C ARG A 12 9.75 -2.73 9.26
N GLY A 13 8.58 -3.29 9.53
CA GLY A 13 7.84 -3.06 10.79
C GLY A 13 6.97 -1.81 10.81
N PHE A 14 6.80 -1.13 9.68
CA PHE A 14 6.01 0.10 9.61
C PHE A 14 4.77 -0.11 8.75
N PRO A 15 3.58 -0.31 9.35
CA PRO A 15 2.35 -0.27 8.59
C PRO A 15 2.23 1.13 7.96
N LEU A 16 2.37 1.21 6.65
CA LEU A 16 2.12 2.47 5.94
C LEU A 16 0.69 2.89 6.20
N ALA A 17 0.51 4.08 6.76
CA ALA A 17 -0.81 4.69 6.91
C ALA A 17 -1.52 4.71 5.56
N HIS A 18 -2.83 4.47 5.55
CA HIS A 18 -3.66 4.46 4.34
C HIS A 18 -3.41 5.70 3.45
N HIS A 19 -3.15 6.85 4.09
CA HIS A 19 -2.80 8.10 3.43
C HIS A 19 -1.52 8.01 2.58
N ASN A 20 -0.47 7.32 3.05
CA ASN A 20 0.79 7.17 2.32
C ASN A 20 0.63 6.24 1.12
N ILE A 21 -0.15 5.17 1.25
CA ILE A 21 -0.48 4.26 0.13
C ILE A 21 -1.24 5.04 -0.94
N GLN A 22 -2.22 5.86 -0.53
CA GLN A 22 -2.98 6.71 -1.43
C GLN A 22 -2.08 7.71 -2.17
N GLN A 23 -1.20 8.39 -1.45
CA GLN A 23 -0.31 9.40 -2.02
C GLN A 23 0.67 8.77 -3.01
N SER A 24 1.29 7.64 -2.66
CA SER A 24 2.19 6.93 -3.57
C SER A 24 1.45 6.43 -4.82
N ALA A 25 0.21 5.95 -4.68
CA ALA A 25 -0.60 5.54 -5.82
C ALA A 25 -0.93 6.73 -6.73
N ASN A 26 -1.27 7.89 -6.17
CA ASN A 26 -1.51 9.13 -6.91
C ASN A 26 -0.27 9.60 -7.68
N VAL A 27 0.92 9.50 -7.08
CA VAL A 27 2.18 9.87 -7.74
C VAL A 27 2.46 8.97 -8.95
N ILE A 28 2.25 7.65 -8.80
CA ILE A 28 2.45 6.68 -9.89
C ILE A 28 1.43 6.91 -11.01
N LEU A 29 0.16 7.19 -10.67
CA LEU A 29 -0.88 7.53 -11.65
C LEU A 29 -0.57 8.82 -12.39
N LYS A 30 -0.14 9.86 -11.68
CA LYS A 30 0.25 11.14 -12.29
C LYS A 30 1.44 11.01 -13.24
N GLY A 31 2.33 10.05 -13.00
CA GLY A 31 3.44 9.75 -13.90
C GLY A 31 3.02 8.95 -15.15
N ASN A 32 1.91 8.20 -15.08
CA ASN A 32 1.44 7.33 -16.18
C ASN A 32 0.29 7.93 -17.00
N SER A 33 -0.44 8.91 -16.46
CA SER A 33 -1.57 9.54 -17.14
C SER A 33 -1.46 11.05 -17.04
N SER A 34 -1.56 11.73 -18.20
CA SER A 34 -1.54 13.20 -18.28
C SER A 34 -2.80 13.83 -17.65
N GLU A 35 -3.85 13.04 -17.42
CA GLU A 35 -5.03 13.48 -16.70
C GLU A 35 -4.84 13.25 -15.19
N MET A 36 -5.15 14.27 -14.39
CA MET A 36 -5.10 14.23 -12.92
C MET A 36 -6.16 13.26 -12.36
N GLN A 37 -5.97 11.96 -12.55
CA GLN A 37 -6.78 10.94 -11.90
C GLN A 37 -6.12 10.56 -10.57
N CYS A 38 -6.68 11.08 -9.49
CA CYS A 38 -6.38 10.59 -8.14
C CYS A 38 -7.10 9.25 -7.91
N VAL A 39 -6.50 8.36 -7.14
CA VAL A 39 -7.20 7.18 -6.63
C VAL A 39 -8.36 7.60 -5.74
N GLY A 40 -9.50 6.91 -5.90
CA GLY A 40 -10.70 7.17 -5.11
C GLY A 40 -10.48 6.95 -3.60
N LYS A 41 -11.31 7.57 -2.76
CA LYS A 41 -11.20 7.47 -1.28
C LYS A 41 -11.19 6.03 -0.75
N ASN A 42 -11.96 5.12 -1.37
CA ASN A 42 -12.03 3.71 -0.97
C ASN A 42 -11.03 2.81 -1.71
N TRP A 43 -10.17 3.39 -2.55
CA TRP A 43 -9.21 2.61 -3.34
C TRP A 43 -8.20 1.91 -2.44
N VAL A 44 -7.73 2.61 -1.40
CA VAL A 44 -6.75 2.06 -0.45
C VAL A 44 -7.34 0.90 0.33
N ASP A 45 -8.55 1.04 0.88
CA ASP A 45 -9.23 -0.05 1.58
C ASP A 45 -9.42 -1.26 0.67
N ARG A 46 -9.87 -1.05 -0.58
CA ARG A 46 -10.00 -2.15 -1.57
C ARG A 46 -8.67 -2.76 -1.97
N PHE A 47 -7.61 -1.95 -2.04
CA PHE A 47 -6.26 -2.43 -2.34
C PHE A 47 -5.74 -3.31 -1.20
N ILE A 48 -5.90 -2.86 0.04
CA ILE A 48 -5.50 -3.62 1.23
C ILE A 48 -6.33 -4.90 1.34
N GLU A 49 -7.65 -4.83 1.16
CA GLU A 49 -8.53 -6.00 1.20
C GLU A 49 -8.14 -7.03 0.12
N ARG A 50 -7.88 -6.58 -1.11
CA ARG A 50 -7.42 -7.44 -2.20
C ARG A 50 -6.07 -8.09 -1.94
N HIS A 51 -5.17 -7.40 -1.25
CA HIS A 51 -3.82 -7.88 -0.95
C HIS A 51 -3.67 -8.34 0.51
N ARG A 52 -4.79 -8.55 1.20
CA ARG A 52 -4.84 -8.82 2.64
C ARG A 52 -4.03 -10.06 3.01
N ASP A 53 -4.18 -11.17 2.28
CA ASP A 53 -3.45 -12.41 2.57
C ASP A 53 -1.92 -12.25 2.45
N GLN A 54 -1.47 -11.47 1.46
CA GLN A 54 -0.05 -11.17 1.27
C GLN A 54 0.46 -10.24 2.36
N LEU A 55 -0.25 -9.13 2.61
CA LEU A 55 0.11 -8.17 3.66
C LEU A 55 0.08 -8.80 5.04
N GLN A 56 -0.94 -9.61 5.35
CA GLN A 56 -1.09 -10.30 6.63
C GLN A 56 0.07 -11.27 6.87
N SER A 57 0.54 -12.00 5.85
CA SER A 57 1.70 -12.89 6.01
C SER A 57 2.99 -12.13 6.36
N HIS A 58 3.18 -10.93 5.81
CA HIS A 58 4.32 -10.08 6.13
C HIS A 58 4.15 -9.36 7.48
N TRP A 59 2.93 -8.92 7.82
CA TRP A 59 2.63 -8.23 9.08
C TRP A 59 2.66 -9.18 10.28
N SER A 60 2.16 -10.42 10.12
CA SER A 60 2.21 -11.45 11.16
C SER A 60 3.65 -11.83 11.49
N LYS A 61 4.52 -11.95 10.48
CA LYS A 61 5.96 -12.21 10.68
C LYS A 61 6.64 -11.22 11.63
N LEU A 62 6.20 -9.97 11.62
CA LEU A 62 6.72 -8.92 12.49
C LEU A 62 6.11 -8.95 13.90
N LEU A 63 4.85 -9.36 14.02
CA LEU A 63 4.22 -9.53 15.33
C LEU A 63 4.83 -10.69 16.13
N ASP A 64 5.29 -11.75 15.47
CA ASP A 64 5.93 -12.90 16.11
C ASP A 64 7.41 -12.67 16.48
N THR A 65 8.01 -11.52 16.10
CA THR A 65 9.42 -11.20 16.41
C THR A 65 9.57 -10.20 17.57
N ALA A 66 8.55 -10.07 18.43
CA ALA A 66 8.58 -9.20 19.62
C ALA A 66 8.98 -9.95 20.91
#